data_AF-A0A094HNX2-F1
#
_entry.id   AF-A0A094HNX2-F1
#
_cell.length_a   1.000
_cell.length_b   1.000
_cell.length_c   1.000
_cell.angle_alpha   90.00
_cell.angle_beta   90.00
_cell.angle_gamma   90.00
#
_symmetry.space_group_name_H-M   'P 1'
#
loop_
_entity.id
_entity.type
_entity.pdbx_description
1 polymer ?
#
loop_
_entity_poly.entity_id
_entity_poly.type
_entity_poly.pdbx_seq_one_letter_code
_entity_poly.pdbx_strand_id
1 'polypeptide(L)'
;MIELIEKNILRASGPLKGLPLRAGFLIITAENRAEVERVVAGDPFAKEDLIVELTIHEWDPLFGAFENESSRSIPPDWLEHRSKA
;
A
#
# COMPACT_ATOMS: atom_id res chain seq x y z
N MET A 1 -11.11 2.23 -10.90
CA MET A 1 -9.68 2.59 -10.67
C MET A 1 -9.43 4.09 -10.86
N ILE A 2 -9.75 4.69 -12.00
CA ILE A 2 -9.58 6.15 -12.22
C ILE A 2 -10.27 6.98 -11.13
N GLU A 3 -11.52 6.68 -10.81
CA GLU A 3 -12.25 7.36 -9.72
C GLU A 3 -11.56 7.25 -8.34
N LEU A 4 -10.82 6.16 -8.08
CA LEU A 4 -10.07 5.99 -6.83
C LEU A 4 -8.81 6.85 -6.82
N ILE A 5 -8.20 7.07 -7.98
CA ILE A 5 -7.07 7.99 -8.15
C ILE A 5 -7.54 9.42 -7.94
N GLU A 6 -8.66 9.81 -8.54
CA GLU A 6 -9.25 11.15 -8.37
C GLU A 6 -9.62 11.45 -6.91
N LYS A 7 -10.02 10.42 -6.15
CA LYS A 7 -10.33 10.52 -4.72
C LYS A 7 -9.10 10.41 -3.80
N ASN A 8 -7.89 10.30 -4.35
CA ASN A 8 -6.66 10.01 -3.60
C ASN A 8 -6.72 8.74 -2.72
N ILE A 9 -7.61 7.78 -3.04
CA ILE A 9 -7.64 6.48 -2.39
C ILE A 9 -6.54 5.58 -2.98
N LEU A 10 -6.44 5.54 -4.32
CA LEU A 10 -5.36 4.83 -5.01
C LEU A 10 -4.28 5.82 -5.44
N ARG A 11 -3.11 5.75 -4.83
CA ARG A 11 -2.01 6.73 -5.01
C ARG A 11 -1.09 6.38 -6.15
N ALA A 12 -0.84 5.09 -6.32
CA ALA A 12 -0.08 4.55 -7.43
C ALA A 12 -0.54 3.13 -7.70
N SER A 13 -0.47 2.71 -8.95
CA SER A 13 -0.66 1.31 -9.33
C SER A 13 0.19 0.94 -10.52
N GLY A 14 0.56 -0.33 -10.63
CA GLY A 14 1.22 -0.87 -11.81
C GLY A 14 1.69 -2.30 -11.63
N PRO A 15 2.16 -2.95 -12.70
CA PRO A 15 2.74 -4.28 -12.59
C PRO A 15 4.16 -4.23 -12.02
N LEU A 16 4.50 -5.18 -11.16
CA LEU A 16 5.89 -5.45 -10.81
C LEU A 16 6.60 -6.10 -12.01
N LYS A 17 7.83 -5.66 -12.28
CA LYS A 17 8.67 -6.19 -13.36
C LYS A 17 9.60 -7.27 -12.82
N GLY A 18 9.91 -8.26 -13.66
CA GLY A 18 10.91 -9.29 -13.37
C GLY A 18 10.45 -10.41 -12.44
N LEU A 19 9.16 -10.47 -12.07
CA LEU A 19 8.61 -11.58 -11.29
C LEU A 19 8.21 -12.75 -12.20
N PRO A 20 8.41 -14.00 -11.76
CA PRO A 20 7.96 -15.19 -12.48
C PRO A 20 6.44 -15.23 -12.69
N LEU A 21 5.68 -14.75 -11.70
CA LEU A 21 4.24 -14.58 -11.77
C LEU A 21 3.90 -13.09 -11.89
N ARG A 22 2.95 -12.74 -12.77
CA ARG A 22 2.48 -11.36 -12.91
C ARG A 22 1.85 -10.90 -11.60
N ALA A 23 2.33 -9.79 -11.06
CA ALA A 23 1.77 -9.19 -9.85
C ALA A 23 1.42 -7.71 -10.10
N GLY A 24 0.23 -7.31 -9.63
CA GLY A 24 -0.12 -5.91 -9.45
C GLY A 24 0.49 -5.38 -8.15
N PHE A 25 0.89 -4.11 -8.15
CA PHE A 25 1.36 -3.40 -6.97
C PHE A 25 0.61 -2.09 -6.86
N LEU A 26 0.01 -1.87 -5.69
CA LEU A 26 -0.85 -0.73 -5.41
C LEU A 26 -0.39 -0.05 -4.13
N ILE A 27 -0.38 1.28 -4.15
CA ILE A 27 -0.25 2.11 -2.95
C ILE A 27 -1.63 2.73 -2.69
N ILE A 28 -2.23 2.41 -1.54
CA ILE A 28 -3.59 2.81 -1.17
C ILE A 28 -3.53 3.60 0.14
N THR A 29 -4.22 4.73 0.20
CA THR A 29 -4.52 5.47 1.42
C THR A 29 -5.90 5.02 1.92
N ALA A 30 -5.99 4.55 3.17
CA ALA A 30 -7.22 4.04 3.76
C ALA A 30 -7.19 4.21 5.28
N GLU A 31 -8.36 4.29 5.93
CA GLU A 31 -8.44 4.42 7.40
C GLU A 31 -8.07 3.11 8.12
N ASN A 32 -8.28 1.97 7.45
CA ASN A 32 -8.05 0.65 8.02
C ASN A 32 -7.90 -0.41 6.91
N ARG A 33 -7.42 -1.60 7.31
CA ARG A 33 -7.23 -2.74 6.42
C ARG A 33 -8.51 -3.17 5.68
N ALA A 34 -9.67 -3.12 6.34
CA ALA A 34 -10.92 -3.56 5.74
C ALA A 34 -11.34 -2.66 4.56
N GLU A 35 -10.96 -1.38 4.55
CA GLU A 35 -11.14 -0.51 3.39
C GLU A 35 -10.26 -0.92 2.21
N VAL A 36 -8.99 -1.27 2.47
CA VAL A 36 -8.07 -1.76 1.44
C VAL A 36 -8.64 -3.04 0.81
N GLU A 37 -9.12 -3.97 1.63
CA GLU A 37 -9.74 -5.22 1.17
C GLU A 37 -10.99 -4.96 0.32
N ARG A 38 -11.84 -3.99 0.68
CA ARG A 38 -13.00 -3.58 -0.14
C ARG A 38 -12.58 -2.99 -1.48
N VAL A 39 -11.52 -2.17 -1.50
CA VAL A 39 -10.98 -1.61 -2.74
C VAL A 39 -10.48 -2.71 -3.65
N VAL A 40 -9.69 -3.66 -3.11
CA VAL A 40 -9.16 -4.80 -3.89
C VAL A 40 -10.27 -5.71 -4.37
N ALA A 41 -11.29 -6.01 -3.56
CA ALA A 41 -12.45 -6.81 -3.97
C ALA A 41 -13.26 -6.13 -5.10
N GLY A 42 -13.15 -4.81 -5.24
CA GLY A 42 -13.74 -4.05 -6.34
C GLY A 42 -12.99 -4.15 -7.66
N ASP A 43 -11.74 -4.62 -7.65
CA ASP A 43 -10.88 -4.76 -8.82
C ASP A 43 -11.41 -5.84 -9.79
N PRO A 44 -11.40 -5.59 -11.12
CA PRO A 44 -11.81 -6.60 -12.11
C PRO A 44 -11.08 -7.94 -11.97
N PHE A 45 -9.77 -7.95 -11.65
CA PHE A 45 -9.04 -9.20 -11.44
C PHE A 45 -9.53 -9.96 -10.21
N ALA A 46 -9.97 -9.26 -9.16
CA ALA A 46 -10.54 -9.91 -7.98
C ALA A 46 -11.94 -10.49 -8.28
N LYS A 47 -12.79 -9.73 -8.98
CA LYS A 47 -14.16 -10.17 -9.34
C LYS A 47 -14.17 -11.38 -10.26
N GLU A 48 -13.18 -11.48 -11.13
CA GLU A 48 -13.01 -12.60 -12.06
C GLU A 48 -12.14 -13.73 -11.49
N ASP A 49 -11.83 -13.72 -10.18
CA ASP A 49 -11.05 -14.74 -9.47
C ASP A 49 -9.65 -15.01 -10.08
N LEU A 50 -9.00 -13.94 -10.56
CA LEU A 50 -7.68 -13.99 -11.21
C LEU A 50 -6.52 -13.71 -10.25
N ILE A 51 -6.80 -13.35 -8.99
CA ILE A 51 -5.80 -13.06 -7.96
C ILE A 51 -5.58 -14.33 -7.13
N VAL A 52 -4.46 -15.02 -7.39
CA VAL A 52 -4.12 -16.26 -6.67
C VAL A 52 -3.55 -16.01 -5.27
N GLU A 53 -3.04 -14.81 -5.00
CA GLU A 53 -2.46 -14.43 -3.72
C GLU A 53 -2.60 -12.92 -3.50
N LEU A 54 -2.93 -12.51 -2.27
CA LEU A 54 -3.02 -11.12 -1.86
C LEU A 54 -2.23 -10.89 -0.58
N THR A 55 -1.21 -10.05 -0.65
CA THR A 55 -0.47 -9.57 0.51
C THR A 55 -0.73 -8.08 0.69
N ILE A 56 -1.04 -7.65 1.92
CA ILE A 56 -1.25 -6.24 2.27
C ILE A 56 -0.37 -5.91 3.47
N HIS A 57 0.51 -4.92 3.27
CA HIS A 57 1.36 -4.34 4.31
C HIS A 57 0.91 -2.92 4.64
N GLU A 58 0.89 -2.58 5.92
CA GLU A 58 0.77 -1.21 6.36
C GLU A 58 2.13 -0.51 6.22
N TRP A 59 2.12 0.75 5.80
CA TRP A 59 3.32 1.54 5.57
C TRP A 59 3.14 2.95 6.11
N ASP A 60 4.10 3.42 6.93
CA ASP A 60 4.17 4.79 7.42
C ASP A 60 5.29 5.55 6.65
N PRO A 61 4.93 6.38 5.65
CA PRO A 61 5.90 7.00 4.74
C PRO A 61 6.56 8.24 5.36
N LEU A 62 7.60 8.05 6.18
CA LEU A 62 8.28 9.13 6.91
C LEU A 62 8.84 10.28 6.03
N PHE A 63 9.19 10.01 4.77
CA PHE A 63 9.81 10.99 3.86
C PHE A 63 9.29 10.86 2.42
N GLY A 64 9.29 11.97 1.68
CA GLY A 64 9.06 11.99 0.23
C GLY A 64 7.60 12.21 -0.15
N ALA A 65 7.15 11.57 -1.22
CA ALA A 65 5.87 11.88 -1.88
C ALA A 65 4.61 11.75 -1.00
N PHE A 66 4.70 10.98 0.09
CA PHE A 66 3.59 10.72 1.01
C PHE A 66 3.88 11.19 2.44
N GLU A 67 4.89 12.04 2.66
CA GLU A 67 5.29 12.49 4.00
C GLU A 67 4.18 13.18 4.81
N ASN A 68 3.21 13.78 4.12
CA ASN A 68 2.07 14.44 4.75
C ASN A 68 1.04 13.45 5.34
N GLU A 69 1.11 12.18 4.96
CA GLU A 69 0.25 11.10 5.48
C GLU A 69 0.93 10.30 6.58
N SER A 70 2.20 10.60 6.86
CA SER A 70 2.93 9.91 7.90
C SER A 70 2.36 10.21 9.28
N SER A 71 2.30 9.19 10.14
CA SER A 71 2.00 9.39 11.55
C SER A 71 3.11 10.17 12.27
N ARG A 72 4.31 10.23 11.67
CA ARG A 72 5.55 10.75 12.26
C ARG A 72 5.94 10.06 13.57
N SER A 73 5.40 8.87 13.80
CA SER A 73 5.77 8.03 14.93
C SER A 73 7.04 7.28 14.57
N ILE A 74 8.05 7.39 15.43
CA ILE A 74 9.28 6.62 15.28
C ILE A 74 8.99 5.20 15.79
N PRO A 75 9.22 4.15 14.98
CA PRO A 75 9.08 2.78 15.45
C PRO A 75 9.94 2.55 16.71
N PRO A 76 9.41 1.89 17.76
CA PRO A 76 10.14 1.72 19.02
C PRO A 76 11.52 1.07 18.88
N ASP A 77 11.64 0.13 17.94
CA ASP A 77 12.88 -0.57 17.58
C ASP A 77 13.96 0.35 16.98
N TRP A 78 13.58 1.49 16.42
CA TRP A 78 14.54 2.47 15.89
C TRP A 78 15.21 3.31 16.99
N LEU A 79 14.60 3.39 18.18
CA LEU A 79 15.17 4.12 19.32
C LEU A 79 16.34 3.37 19.96
N GLU A 80 16.34 2.04 19.94
CA GLU A 80 17.39 1.22 20.55
C GLU A 80 18.76 1.42 19.87
N HIS A 81 18.76 1.77 18.58
CA HIS A 81 19.98 1.89 17.77
C HIS A 81 20.61 3.29 17.79
N ARG A 82 19.95 4.31 18.38
CA ARG A 82 20.51 5.67 18.51
C ARG A 82 21.47 5.84 19.68
N SER A 83 21.59 4.85 20.57
CA SER A 83 22.47 4.90 21.75
C SER A 83 23.95 4.56 21.45
N LYS A 84 24.31 4.27 20.19
CA LYS A 84 25.65 3.83 19.78
C LYS A 84 26.35 4.72 18.74
N ALA A 85 25.83 5.91 18.47
CA ALA A 85 26.45 6.88 17.55
C ALA A 85 27.06 8.06 18.32
#